data_AF-A0A2E9DY75-F1
#
_entry.id   AF-A0A2E9DY75-F1
#
_cell.length_a   1.000
_cell.length_b   1.000
_cell.length_c   1.000
_cell.angle_alpha   90.00
_cell.angle_beta   90.00
_cell.angle_gamma   90.00
#
_symmetry.space_group_name_H-M   'P 1'
#
loop_
_entity.id
_entity.type
_entity.pdbx_description
1 polymer ?
#
loop_
_entity_poly.entity_id
_entity_poly.type
_entity_poly.pdbx_seq_one_letter_code
_entity_poly.pdbx_strand_id
1 'polypeptide(L)'
;MSNKVSKISIHAGEFDFEAEGGQFEVEERVNQYKQEGFWGAMLERIQETVELSRESISNNSNLESLPSRGADFRSLLENYSLDGKPEQVLGALHFLREIENLEDCPPRTINSLFEDAKIEPPGNLSLYINRLKERNFIQIPAKFGDKNRYAELTDEGRQHLEEKSAL
;
A
#
# COMPACT_ATOMS: atom_id res chain seq x y z
N MET A 1 22.21 -20.45 -24.67
CA MET A 1 20.97 -20.63 -23.86
C MET A 1 21.11 -19.71 -22.67
N SER A 2 20.20 -18.75 -22.49
CA SER A 2 20.21 -17.87 -21.32
C SER A 2 19.80 -18.70 -20.11
N ASN A 3 20.71 -18.96 -19.17
CA ASN A 3 20.33 -19.55 -17.88
C ASN A 3 19.48 -18.51 -17.16
N LYS A 4 18.16 -18.72 -17.11
CA LYS A 4 17.26 -17.87 -16.32
C LYS A 4 17.54 -18.15 -14.85
N VAL A 5 18.13 -17.18 -14.19
CA VAL A 5 18.25 -17.15 -12.73
C VAL A 5 16.93 -16.63 -12.18
N SER A 6 16.39 -17.35 -11.21
CA SER A 6 15.21 -16.97 -10.42
C SER A 6 15.70 -16.55 -9.05
N LYS A 7 15.09 -15.50 -8.48
CA LYS A 7 15.38 -15.01 -7.14
C LYS A 7 14.08 -14.70 -6.42
N ILE A 8 13.97 -15.12 -5.17
CA ILE A 8 12.90 -14.77 -4.24
C ILE A 8 13.56 -14.25 -2.97
N SER A 9 13.15 -13.06 -2.54
CA SER A 9 13.56 -12.43 -1.28
C SER A 9 12.31 -12.02 -0.52
N ILE A 10 12.22 -12.38 0.75
CA ILE A 10 11.11 -12.04 1.65
C ILE A 10 11.70 -11.46 2.92
N HIS A 11 11.32 -10.23 3.25
CA HIS A 11 11.72 -9.55 4.47
C HIS A 11 10.47 -9.18 5.26
N ALA A 12 10.34 -9.67 6.49
CA ALA A 12 9.22 -9.42 7.37
C ALA A 12 9.68 -9.32 8.83
N GLY A 13 9.91 -8.10 9.32
CA GLY A 13 10.45 -7.88 10.67
C GLY A 13 11.84 -8.48 10.83
N GLU A 14 12.00 -9.42 11.77
CA GLU A 14 13.25 -10.17 11.96
C GLU A 14 13.41 -11.37 11.01
N PHE A 15 12.39 -11.68 10.21
CA PHE A 15 12.42 -12.77 9.25
C PHE A 15 13.03 -12.31 7.93
N ASP A 16 14.07 -13.01 7.51
CA ASP A 16 14.74 -12.81 6.24
C ASP A 16 14.84 -14.17 5.52
N PHE A 17 14.32 -14.23 4.30
CA PHE A 17 14.44 -15.38 3.43
C PHE A 17 14.95 -14.94 2.06
N GLU A 18 16.00 -15.59 1.60
CA GLU A 18 16.56 -15.38 0.28
C GLU A 18 16.84 -16.73 -0.40
N ALA A 19 16.36 -16.87 -1.64
CA ALA A 19 16.63 -17.99 -2.51
C ALA A 19 16.95 -17.49 -3.92
N GLU A 20 18.13 -17.82 -4.44
CA GLU A 20 18.57 -17.47 -5.79
C GLU A 20 19.13 -18.73 -6.47
N GLY A 21 18.76 -18.97 -7.73
CA GLY A 21 19.21 -20.14 -8.47
C GLY A 21 18.35 -20.47 -9.68
N GLY A 22 18.37 -21.73 -10.12
CA GLY A 22 17.42 -22.20 -11.12
C GLY A 22 15.99 -22.26 -10.58
N GLN A 23 14.98 -22.20 -11.45
CA GLN A 23 13.56 -22.23 -11.03
C GLN A 23 13.25 -23.39 -10.06
N PHE A 24 13.73 -24.60 -10.36
CA PHE A 24 13.52 -25.78 -9.51
C PHE A 24 14.21 -25.66 -8.15
N GLU A 25 15.43 -25.11 -8.12
CA GLU A 25 16.20 -24.94 -6.89
C GLU A 25 15.55 -23.90 -5.95
N VAL A 26 15.04 -22.82 -6.53
CA VAL A 26 14.29 -21.81 -5.78
C VAL A 26 12.97 -22.38 -5.24
N GLU A 27 12.25 -23.15 -6.06
CA GLU A 27 10.99 -23.78 -5.66
C GLU A 27 11.18 -24.80 -4.53
N GLU A 28 12.26 -25.59 -4.58
CA GLU A 28 12.62 -26.53 -3.51
C GLU A 28 12.95 -25.81 -2.21
N ARG A 29 13.76 -24.74 -2.25
CA ARG A 29 14.06 -23.90 -1.08
C ARG A 29 12.81 -23.31 -0.44
N VAL A 30 11.88 -22.78 -1.25
CA VAL A 30 10.61 -22.24 -0.75
C VAL A 30 9.75 -23.34 -0.11
N ASN A 31 9.72 -24.54 -0.69
CA ASN A 31 8.95 -25.65 -0.13
C ASN A 31 9.53 -26.16 1.20
N GLN A 32 10.85 -26.25 1.33
CA GLN A 32 11.50 -26.57 2.60
C GLN A 32 11.15 -25.54 3.68
N TYR A 33 11.26 -24.25 3.35
CA TYR A 33 10.92 -23.16 4.26
C TYR A 33 9.46 -23.21 4.75
N LYS A 34 8.54 -23.65 3.89
CA LYS A 34 7.14 -23.89 4.26
C LYS A 34 6.95 -25.11 5.16
N GLN A 35 7.65 -26.21 4.90
CA GLN A 35 7.51 -27.45 5.67
C GLN A 35 8.15 -27.38 7.06
N GLU A 36 9.22 -26.61 7.21
CA GLU A 36 9.91 -26.42 8.48
C GLU A 36 9.12 -25.53 9.48
N GLY A 37 7.91 -25.10 9.12
CA GLY A 37 7.02 -24.33 10.00
C GLY A 37 7.38 -22.85 10.13
N PHE A 38 8.52 -22.41 9.58
CA PHE A 38 8.93 -21.01 9.55
C PHE A 38 7.90 -20.11 8.86
N TRP A 39 7.23 -20.60 7.81
CA TRP A 39 6.14 -19.87 7.16
C TRP A 39 4.96 -19.60 8.09
N GLY A 40 4.58 -20.56 8.93
CA GLY A 40 3.51 -20.40 9.91
C GLY A 40 3.88 -19.38 10.98
N ALA A 41 5.08 -19.48 11.54
CA ALA A 41 5.60 -18.55 12.54
C ALA A 41 5.75 -17.12 12.01
N MET A 42 6.21 -16.97 10.76
CA MET A 42 6.29 -15.66 10.09
C MET A 42 4.90 -15.04 9.95
N LEU A 43 3.90 -15.81 9.49
CA LEU A 43 2.52 -15.33 9.34
C LEU A 43 1.89 -14.96 10.69
N GLU A 44 2.12 -15.76 11.73
CA GLU A 44 1.65 -15.49 13.09
C GLU A 44 2.27 -14.19 13.61
N ARG A 45 3.58 -13.97 13.42
CA ARG A 45 4.24 -12.73 13.84
C ARG A 45 3.75 -11.50 13.08
N ILE A 46 3.46 -11.63 11.78
CA ILE A 46 2.83 -10.58 10.99
C ILE A 46 1.44 -10.28 11.56
N GLN A 47 0.64 -11.30 11.85
CA GLN A 47 -0.69 -11.15 12.46
C GLN A 47 -0.61 -10.45 13.83
N GLU A 48 0.29 -10.89 14.71
CA GLU A 48 0.53 -10.26 16.01
C GLU A 48 0.93 -8.79 15.87
N THR A 49 1.81 -8.48 14.90
CA THR A 49 2.23 -7.08 14.65
C THR A 49 1.04 -6.24 14.18
N VAL A 50 0.22 -6.77 13.28
CA VAL A 50 -1.01 -6.12 12.83
C VAL A 50 -2.01 -5.92 13.98
N GLU A 51 -2.16 -6.91 14.86
CA GLU A 51 -3.02 -6.81 16.04
C GLU A 51 -2.49 -5.79 17.04
N LEU A 52 -1.19 -5.77 17.32
CA LEU A 52 -0.55 -4.75 18.16
C LEU A 52 -0.66 -3.35 17.55
N SER A 53 -0.52 -3.22 16.23
CA SER A 53 -0.80 -1.96 15.52
C SER A 53 -2.26 -1.56 15.70
N ARG A 54 -3.22 -2.47 15.55
CA ARG A 54 -4.65 -2.21 15.79
C ARG A 54 -4.95 -1.82 17.23
N GLU A 55 -4.31 -2.45 18.21
CA GLU A 55 -4.45 -2.10 19.62
C GLU A 55 -3.82 -0.72 19.92
N SER A 56 -2.69 -0.39 19.32
CA SER A 56 -2.08 0.94 19.42
C SER A 56 -2.92 2.04 18.78
N ILE A 57 -3.63 1.71 17.68
CA ILE A 57 -4.65 2.54 17.04
C ILE A 57 -5.84 2.73 18.01
N SER A 58 -6.28 1.69 18.72
CA SER A 58 -7.38 1.80 19.70
C SER A 58 -7.06 2.67 20.92
N ASN A 59 -5.78 2.81 21.28
CA ASN A 59 -5.32 3.66 22.39
C ASN A 59 -5.19 5.15 22.01
N ASN A 60 -5.37 5.50 20.72
CA ASN A 60 -5.55 6.89 20.29
C ASN A 60 -7.03 7.25 20.39
N SER A 61 -7.43 7.82 21.53
CA SER A 61 -8.79 8.32 21.85
C SER A 61 -9.40 9.30 20.84
N ASN A 62 -8.65 9.72 19.81
CA ASN A 62 -9.15 10.55 18.72
C ASN A 62 -9.83 9.74 17.58
N LEU A 63 -9.60 8.42 17.48
CA LEU A 63 -10.15 7.59 16.40
C LEU A 63 -11.55 7.02 16.70
N GLU A 64 -11.97 6.96 17.97
CA GLU A 64 -13.29 6.44 18.38
C GLU A 64 -14.48 7.20 17.78
N SER A 65 -14.25 8.38 17.20
CA SER A 65 -15.28 9.23 16.60
C SER A 65 -15.25 9.25 15.06
N LEU A 66 -14.42 8.41 14.44
CA LEU A 66 -14.31 8.27 12.99
C LEU A 66 -15.10 7.04 12.51
N PRO A 67 -15.74 7.10 11.33
CA PRO A 67 -16.13 5.88 10.61
C PRO A 67 -14.92 4.95 10.47
N SER A 68 -15.13 3.63 10.55
CA SER A 68 -14.03 2.63 10.46
C SER A 68 -13.14 2.88 9.24
N ARG A 69 -13.76 3.17 8.10
CA ARG A 69 -13.10 3.52 6.84
C ARG A 69 -12.16 4.73 6.96
N GLY A 70 -12.59 5.76 7.69
CA GLY A 70 -11.79 6.96 7.93
C GLY A 70 -10.63 6.71 8.88
N ALA A 71 -10.83 5.88 9.91
CA ALA A 71 -9.77 5.45 10.81
C ALA A 71 -8.71 4.63 10.05
N ASP A 72 -9.13 3.66 9.22
CA ASP A 72 -8.23 2.83 8.42
C ASP A 72 -7.40 3.68 7.44
N PHE A 73 -8.03 4.62 6.74
CA PHE A 73 -7.31 5.53 5.85
C PHE A 73 -6.33 6.43 6.60
N ARG A 74 -6.72 6.94 7.76
CA ARG A 74 -5.85 7.78 8.59
C ARG A 74 -4.62 7.01 9.06
N SER A 75 -4.81 5.79 9.55
CA SER A 75 -3.69 4.92 9.92
C SER A 75 -2.78 4.61 8.73
N LEU A 76 -3.32 4.47 7.52
CA LEU A 76 -2.50 4.33 6.31
C LEU A 76 -1.63 5.56 6.09
N LEU A 77 -2.18 6.78 6.15
CA LEU A 77 -1.39 7.99 5.97
C LEU A 77 -0.27 8.14 7.02
N GLU A 78 -0.57 7.78 8.27
CA GLU A 78 0.37 7.81 9.39
C GLU A 78 1.50 6.76 9.19
N ASN A 79 1.16 5.52 8.85
CA ASN A 79 2.14 4.44 8.63
C ASN A 79 3.10 4.71 7.46
N TYR A 80 2.63 5.42 6.45
CA TYR A 80 3.41 5.79 5.26
C TYR A 80 4.01 7.19 5.37
N SER A 81 3.90 7.88 6.52
CA SER A 81 4.44 9.25 6.71
C SER A 81 4.07 10.21 5.55
N LEU A 82 2.79 10.19 5.15
CA LEU A 82 2.26 10.95 4.00
C LEU A 82 1.68 12.29 4.46
N ASP A 83 2.55 13.27 4.70
CA ASP A 83 2.16 14.57 5.25
C ASP A 83 1.75 15.60 4.18
N GLY A 84 2.29 15.49 2.97
CA GLY A 84 2.02 16.44 1.89
C GLY A 84 0.73 16.14 1.15
N LYS A 85 -0.03 17.18 0.77
CA LYS A 85 -1.25 17.03 -0.06
C LYS A 85 -1.06 16.13 -1.31
N PRO A 86 0.04 16.20 -2.09
CA PRO A 86 0.26 15.25 -3.19
C PRO A 86 0.42 13.79 -2.73
N GLU A 87 1.15 13.57 -1.63
CA GLU A 87 1.42 12.25 -1.05
C GLU A 87 0.15 11.66 -0.45
N GLN A 88 -0.65 12.46 0.25
CA GLN A 88 -1.96 12.06 0.76
C GLN A 88 -2.93 11.68 -0.37
N VAL A 89 -2.87 12.35 -1.52
CA VAL A 89 -3.65 11.98 -2.71
C VAL A 89 -3.18 10.65 -3.30
N LEU A 90 -1.86 10.38 -3.29
CA LEU A 90 -1.32 9.07 -3.69
C LEU A 90 -1.79 7.97 -2.74
N GLY A 91 -1.71 8.20 -1.43
CA GLY A 91 -2.22 7.29 -0.40
C GLY A 91 -3.73 7.04 -0.52
N ALA A 92 -4.52 8.07 -0.83
CA ALA A 92 -5.94 7.92 -1.09
C ALA A 92 -6.23 7.06 -2.32
N LEU A 93 -5.47 7.24 -3.40
CA LEU A 93 -5.60 6.38 -4.59
C LEU A 93 -5.20 4.94 -4.27
N HIS A 94 -4.12 4.70 -3.52
CA HIS A 94 -3.72 3.36 -3.09
C HIS A 94 -4.81 2.69 -2.26
N PHE A 95 -5.35 3.39 -1.25
CA PHE A 95 -6.43 2.89 -0.41
C PHE A 95 -7.67 2.52 -1.22
N LEU A 96 -8.14 3.41 -2.11
CA LEU A 96 -9.34 3.14 -2.89
C LEU A 96 -9.13 2.06 -3.96
N ARG A 97 -7.97 2.05 -4.63
CA ARG A 97 -7.70 1.18 -5.79
C ARG A 97 -7.28 -0.23 -5.41
N GLU A 98 -6.44 -0.36 -4.40
CA GLU A 98 -5.73 -1.62 -4.11
C GLU A 98 -6.26 -2.27 -2.83
N ILE A 99 -6.72 -1.48 -1.85
CA ILE A 99 -7.33 -1.99 -0.61
C ILE A 99 -8.84 -2.16 -0.80
N GLU A 100 -9.56 -1.12 -1.21
CA GLU A 100 -11.02 -1.18 -1.43
C GLU A 100 -11.42 -1.71 -2.82
N ASN A 101 -10.45 -1.90 -3.73
CA ASN A 101 -10.68 -2.46 -5.07
C ASN A 101 -11.70 -1.68 -5.93
N LEU A 102 -11.76 -0.35 -5.79
CA LEU A 102 -12.66 0.51 -6.57
C LEU A 102 -12.06 0.85 -7.93
N GLU A 103 -12.73 0.47 -9.03
CA GLU A 103 -12.28 0.85 -10.38
C GLU A 103 -12.54 2.34 -10.70
N ASP A 104 -13.47 3.00 -10.01
CA ASP A 104 -13.88 4.35 -10.31
C ASP A 104 -13.85 5.24 -9.05
N CYS A 105 -12.89 6.16 -9.01
CA CYS A 105 -12.60 7.04 -7.88
C CYS A 105 -12.88 8.51 -8.27
N PRO A 106 -14.15 8.94 -8.41
CA PRO A 106 -14.45 10.32 -8.74
C PRO A 106 -14.02 11.26 -7.59
N PRO A 107 -13.84 12.57 -7.86
CA PRO A 107 -13.40 13.53 -6.85
C PRO A 107 -14.20 13.51 -5.54
N ARG A 108 -15.52 13.23 -5.61
CA ARG A 108 -16.39 13.10 -4.44
C ARG A 108 -16.02 11.91 -3.56
N THR A 109 -15.68 10.77 -4.15
CA THR A 109 -15.25 9.57 -3.41
C THR A 109 -13.93 9.83 -2.71
N ILE A 110 -12.97 10.45 -3.40
CA ILE A 110 -11.69 10.82 -2.79
C ILE A 110 -11.92 11.81 -1.64
N ASN A 111 -12.67 12.90 -1.85
CA ASN A 111 -12.94 13.87 -0.79
C ASN A 111 -13.69 13.26 0.41
N SER A 112 -14.66 12.37 0.17
CA SER A 112 -15.37 11.68 1.26
C SER A 112 -14.42 10.86 2.13
N LEU A 113 -13.35 10.28 1.56
CA LEU A 113 -12.36 9.53 2.33
C LEU A 113 -11.58 10.45 3.29
N PHE A 114 -11.22 11.66 2.85
CA PHE A 114 -10.59 12.67 3.71
C PHE A 114 -11.55 13.16 4.80
N GLU A 115 -12.81 13.40 4.45
CA GLU A 115 -13.87 13.78 5.40
C GLU A 115 -14.10 12.70 6.45
N ASP A 116 -14.22 11.44 6.03
CA ASP A 116 -14.35 10.27 6.90
C ASP A 116 -13.17 10.19 7.88
N ALA A 117 -11.95 10.54 7.45
CA ALA A 117 -10.74 10.57 8.26
C ALA A 117 -10.56 11.84 9.12
N LYS A 118 -11.48 12.81 9.02
CA LYS A 118 -11.35 14.16 9.61
C LYS A 118 -10.04 14.86 9.26
N ILE A 119 -9.63 14.73 7.99
CA ILE A 119 -8.47 15.42 7.41
C ILE A 119 -9.00 16.47 6.42
N GLU A 120 -8.35 17.62 6.33
CA GLU A 120 -8.71 18.63 5.34
C GLU A 120 -8.55 18.05 3.92
N PRO A 121 -9.60 18.04 3.09
CA PRO A 121 -9.47 17.58 1.71
C PRO A 121 -8.40 18.38 0.94
N PRO A 122 -7.75 17.77 -0.06
CA PRO A 122 -6.66 18.41 -0.79
C PRO A 122 -7.09 19.66 -1.55
N GLY A 123 -8.39 19.83 -1.82
CA GLY A 123 -8.94 20.96 -2.58
C GLY A 123 -8.82 20.70 -4.08
N ASN A 124 -7.75 21.17 -4.72
CA ASN A 124 -7.56 21.00 -6.16
C ASN A 124 -6.99 19.61 -6.50
N LEU A 125 -7.85 18.58 -6.46
CA LEU A 125 -7.48 17.20 -6.76
C LEU A 125 -6.81 17.03 -8.14
N SER A 126 -7.32 17.69 -9.17
CA SER A 126 -6.75 17.60 -10.53
C SER A 126 -5.29 18.07 -10.57
N LEU A 127 -4.94 19.12 -9.83
CA LEU A 127 -3.55 19.58 -9.71
C LEU A 127 -2.64 18.49 -9.12
N TYR A 128 -3.06 17.86 -8.02
CA TYR A 128 -2.25 16.84 -7.34
C TYR A 128 -2.14 15.56 -8.17
N ILE A 129 -3.24 15.12 -8.79
CA ILE A 129 -3.22 13.97 -9.71
C ILE A 129 -2.28 14.25 -10.89
N ASN A 130 -2.30 15.44 -11.48
CA ASN A 130 -1.39 15.79 -12.56
C ASN A 130 0.08 15.78 -12.10
N ARG A 131 0.39 16.29 -10.90
CA ARG A 131 1.75 16.23 -10.33
C ARG A 131 2.22 14.79 -10.09
N LEU A 132 1.32 13.90 -9.67
CA LEU A 132 1.64 12.48 -9.50
C LEU A 132 1.87 11.80 -10.85
N LYS A 133 1.10 12.15 -11.89
CA LYS A 133 1.33 11.69 -13.26
C LYS A 133 2.69 12.16 -13.79
N GLU A 134 3.04 13.43 -13.57
CA GLU A 134 4.34 14.01 -13.98
C GLU A 134 5.54 13.28 -13.32
N ARG A 135 5.35 12.73 -12.12
CA ARG A 135 6.36 11.92 -11.40
C ARG A 135 6.33 10.45 -11.77
N ASN A 136 5.44 10.04 -12.68
CA ASN A 136 5.20 8.65 -13.02
C ASN A 136 4.79 7.78 -11.82
N PHE A 137 4.10 8.35 -10.82
CA PHE A 137 3.59 7.60 -9.66
C PHE A 137 2.20 7.02 -9.90
N ILE A 138 1.48 7.60 -10.85
CA ILE A 138 0.18 7.10 -11.28
C ILE A 138 0.07 7.21 -12.79
N GLN A 139 -0.79 6.38 -13.35
CA GLN A 139 -1.17 6.41 -14.76
C GLN A 139 -2.68 6.33 -14.90
N ILE A 140 -3.19 6.66 -16.08
CA ILE A 140 -4.59 6.43 -16.44
C ILE A 140 -4.58 5.43 -17.59
N PRO A 141 -5.21 4.24 -17.44
CA PRO A 141 -5.28 3.27 -18.52
C PRO A 141 -5.87 3.88 -19.79
N ALA A 142 -5.27 3.58 -20.94
CA ALA A 142 -5.67 4.17 -22.23
C ALA A 142 -7.17 4.01 -22.56
N LYS A 143 -7.79 2.91 -22.08
CA LYS A 143 -9.25 2.66 -22.23
C LYS A 143 -10.13 3.75 -21.61
N PHE A 144 -9.60 4.55 -20.70
CA PHE A 144 -10.32 5.60 -19.98
C PHE A 144 -10.00 7.02 -20.45
N GLY A 145 -9.09 7.18 -21.41
CA GLY A 145 -8.63 8.49 -21.88
C GLY A 145 -7.87 9.25 -20.78
N ASP A 146 -8.16 10.54 -20.62
CA ASP A 146 -7.47 11.41 -19.62
C ASP A 146 -8.33 11.66 -18.37
N LYS A 147 -9.19 10.70 -18.01
CA LYS A 147 -10.11 10.84 -16.89
C LYS A 147 -9.45 10.44 -15.58
N ASN A 148 -9.04 11.44 -14.79
CA ASN A 148 -8.39 11.30 -13.48
C ASN A 148 -9.10 10.36 -12.48
N ARG A 149 -10.41 10.14 -12.61
CA ARG A 149 -11.19 9.20 -11.77
C ARG A 149 -10.77 7.73 -11.92
N TYR A 150 -10.02 7.40 -12.97
CA TYR A 150 -9.49 6.06 -13.23
C TYR A 150 -7.98 5.97 -13.03
N ALA A 151 -7.39 6.92 -12.30
CA ALA A 151 -5.98 6.88 -11.98
C ALA A 151 -5.66 5.62 -11.15
N GLU A 152 -4.59 4.94 -11.53
CA GLU A 152 -4.04 3.77 -10.84
C GLU A 152 -2.55 3.98 -10.54
N LEU A 153 -2.04 3.31 -9.51
CA LEU A 153 -0.63 3.37 -9.17
C LEU A 153 0.21 2.65 -10.23
N THR A 154 1.33 3.26 -10.58
CA THR A 154 2.42 2.60 -11.30
C THR A 154 3.29 1.82 -10.32
N ASP A 155 4.24 1.05 -10.84
CA ASP A 155 5.22 0.36 -10.01
C ASP A 155 6.11 1.36 -9.24
N GLU A 156 6.47 2.49 -9.85
CA GLU A 156 7.22 3.55 -9.19
C GLU A 156 6.42 4.23 -8.07
N GLY A 157 5.10 4.39 -8.26
CA GLY A 157 4.22 4.92 -7.22
C GLY A 157 4.12 3.99 -6.01
N ARG A 158 4.03 2.67 -6.25
CA ARG A 158 4.05 1.67 -5.18
C ARG A 158 5.40 1.64 -4.47
N GLN A 159 6.49 1.60 -5.22
CA GLN A 159 7.83 1.64 -4.63
C GLN A 159 8.02 2.89 -3.77
N HIS A 160 7.56 4.05 -4.24
CA HIS A 160 7.63 5.28 -3.44
C HIS A 160 6.85 5.18 -2.12
N LEU A 161 5.68 4.53 -2.13
CA LEU A 161 4.92 4.25 -0.92
C LEU A 161 5.66 3.24 -0.02
N GLU A 162 6.25 2.19 -0.58
CA GLU A 162 7.04 1.21 0.20
C GLU A 162 8.25 1.88 0.88
N GLU A 163 8.99 2.74 0.19
CA GLU A 163 10.11 3.51 0.76
C GLU A 163 9.68 4.44 1.90
N LYS A 164 8.40 4.83 1.91
CA LYS A 164 7.77 5.72 2.88
C LYS A 164 7.09 4.96 4.03
N SER A 165 6.71 3.71 3.80
CA SER A 165 6.19 2.83 4.85
C SER A 165 7.31 2.61 5.87
N ALA A 166 7.00 2.89 7.14
CA ALA A 166 7.99 2.89 8.21
C ALA A 166 8.80 1.58 8.25
N LEU A 167 10.13 1.73 8.29
CA LEU A 167 11.07 0.75 8.87
C LEU A 167 10.61 0.34 10.27
#